data_AF-A0A3M1R1A1-F1
#
_entry.id   AF-A0A3M1R1A1-F1
#
_cell.length_a   1.000
_cell.length_b   1.000
_cell.length_c   1.000
_cell.angle_alpha   90.00
_cell.angle_beta   90.00
_cell.angle_gamma   90.00
#
_symmetry.space_group_name_H-M   'P 1'
#
loop_
_entity.id
_entity.type
_entity.pdbx_description
1 polymer ?
#
loop_
_entity_poly.entity_id
_entity_poly.type
_entity_poly.pdbx_seq_one_letter_code
_entity_poly.pdbx_strand_id
1 'polypeptide(L)'
;MYESRAIGAAAVLLIVRVLTDDELRTLLALARDLTLSALVEVHDEGELRRALACDAQIIGVNSRDLDSFEVSLDHALRMRAMIPAGRITVAESGIHTADDVRRVRDAGFDAILVGEALMTADDPGAKLRELLRGVHV
;
A
#
# COMPACT_ATOMS: atom_id res chain seq x y z
N MET A 1 13.34 -8.55 -8.35
CA MET A 1 13.03 -9.89 -7.78
C MET A 1 14.25 -10.61 -7.27
N TYR A 2 15.11 -11.18 -8.14
CA TYR A 2 16.30 -11.91 -7.70
C TYR A 2 17.27 -11.02 -6.92
N GLU A 3 17.57 -9.82 -7.42
CA GLU A 3 18.39 -8.85 -6.71
C GLU A 3 17.80 -8.51 -5.34
N SER A 4 16.51 -8.18 -5.29
CA SER A 4 15.77 -7.92 -4.05
C SER A 4 15.91 -9.08 -3.05
N ARG A 5 15.75 -10.33 -3.52
CA ARG A 5 15.93 -11.51 -2.67
C ARG A 5 17.37 -11.67 -2.20
N ALA A 6 18.34 -11.47 -3.09
CA ALA A 6 19.77 -11.62 -2.80
C ALA A 6 20.27 -10.59 -1.75
N ILE A 7 19.70 -9.39 -1.74
CA ILE A 7 20.00 -8.35 -0.73
C ILE A 7 19.18 -8.50 0.56
N GLY A 8 18.39 -9.57 0.70
CA GLY A 8 17.67 -9.90 1.92
C GLY A 8 16.29 -9.25 2.08
N ALA A 9 15.69 -8.74 1.00
CA ALA A 9 14.32 -8.24 1.08
C ALA A 9 13.35 -9.37 1.48
N ALA A 10 12.36 -9.01 2.30
CA ALA A 10 11.22 -9.88 2.64
C ALA A 10 9.99 -9.58 1.76
N ALA A 11 9.96 -8.40 1.14
CA ALA A 11 8.88 -7.96 0.29
C ALA A 11 9.39 -7.15 -0.91
N VAL A 12 8.53 -7.01 -1.91
CA VAL A 12 8.75 -6.23 -3.13
C VAL A 12 7.48 -5.46 -3.49
N LEU A 13 7.67 -4.32 -4.16
CA LEU A 13 6.59 -3.50 -4.68
C LEU A 13 6.32 -3.87 -6.14
N LEU A 14 5.05 -4.09 -6.48
CA LEU A 14 4.58 -4.29 -7.86
C LEU A 14 3.55 -3.21 -8.17
N ILE A 15 3.87 -2.30 -9.08
CA ILE A 15 3.02 -1.16 -9.40
C ILE A 15 2.17 -1.50 -10.63
N VAL A 16 0.85 -1.57 -10.47
CA VAL A 16 -0.06 -2.01 -11.54
C VAL A 16 -0.02 -1.09 -12.75
N ARG A 17 0.23 0.20 -12.53
CA ARG A 17 0.30 1.23 -13.58
C ARG A 17 1.36 0.96 -14.65
N VAL A 18 2.48 0.36 -14.27
CA VAL A 18 3.64 0.15 -15.17
C VAL A 18 3.81 -1.30 -15.62
N LEU A 19 2.88 -2.17 -15.22
CA LEU A 19 2.89 -3.59 -15.56
C LEU A 19 1.66 -3.92 -16.39
N THR A 20 1.81 -4.80 -17.37
CA THR A 20 0.69 -5.52 -17.98
C THR A 20 0.13 -6.58 -17.03
N ASP A 21 -1.05 -7.14 -17.33
CA ASP A 21 -1.64 -8.20 -16.51
C ASP A 21 -0.79 -9.47 -16.51
N ASP A 22 -0.19 -9.81 -17.65
CA ASP A 22 0.67 -10.99 -17.79
C ASP A 22 1.98 -10.82 -17.01
N GLU A 23 2.59 -9.64 -17.05
CA GLU A 23 3.76 -9.31 -16.24
C GLU A 23 3.42 -9.36 -14.75
N LEU A 24 2.29 -8.78 -14.34
CA LEU A 24 1.85 -8.80 -12.94
C LEU A 24 1.65 -10.23 -12.43
N ARG A 25 0.97 -11.10 -13.20
CA ARG A 25 0.80 -12.52 -12.85
C ARG A 25 2.14 -13.25 -12.73
N THR A 26 3.03 -13.02 -13.70
CA THR A 26 4.36 -13.64 -13.74
C THR A 26 5.19 -13.22 -12.54
N LEU A 27 5.18 -11.93 -12.20
CA LEU A 27 5.92 -11.38 -11.07
C LEU A 27 5.32 -11.81 -9.73
N LEU A 28 4.00 -11.91 -9.61
CA LEU A 28 3.34 -12.46 -8.43
C LEU A 28 3.71 -13.92 -8.20
N ALA A 29 3.73 -14.74 -9.25
CA ALA A 29 4.17 -16.13 -9.17
C ALA A 29 5.65 -16.22 -8.75
N LEU A 30 6.53 -15.44 -9.38
CA LEU A 30 7.94 -15.41 -9.05
C LEU A 30 8.20 -14.92 -7.62
N ALA A 31 7.44 -13.93 -7.12
CA ALA A 31 7.54 -13.49 -5.74
C ALA A 31 7.24 -14.63 -4.77
N ARG A 32 6.18 -15.42 -5.03
CA ARG A 32 5.81 -16.59 -4.23
C ARG A 32 6.94 -17.64 -4.24
N ASP A 33 7.48 -17.96 -5.41
CA ASP A 33 8.58 -18.94 -5.55
C ASP A 33 9.85 -18.49 -4.81
N LEU A 34 10.10 -17.18 -4.76
CA LEU A 34 11.23 -16.59 -4.04
C LEU A 34 10.93 -16.31 -2.56
N THR A 35 9.77 -16.69 -2.04
CA THR A 35 9.31 -16.40 -0.67
C THR A 35 9.30 -14.90 -0.33
N LEU A 36 9.02 -14.06 -1.33
CA LEU A 36 8.84 -12.62 -1.20
C LEU A 36 7.34 -12.28 -1.12
N SER A 37 6.96 -11.46 -0.16
CA SER A 37 5.65 -10.82 -0.17
C SER A 37 5.59 -9.74 -1.26
N ALA A 38 4.52 -9.71 -2.06
CA ALA A 38 4.33 -8.68 -3.08
C ALA A 38 3.26 -7.69 -2.63
N LEU A 39 3.65 -6.45 -2.33
CA LEU A 39 2.74 -5.33 -2.17
C LEU A 39 2.35 -4.84 -3.56
N VAL A 40 1.10 -5.04 -3.95
CA VAL A 40 0.59 -4.62 -5.26
C VAL A 40 -0.06 -3.25 -5.13
N GLU A 41 0.62 -2.23 -5.65
CA GLU A 41 0.22 -0.82 -5.55
C GLU A 41 -0.74 -0.44 -6.68
N VAL A 42 -1.86 0.20 -6.29
CA VAL A 42 -2.93 0.66 -7.17
C VAL A 42 -3.30 2.11 -6.87
N HIS A 43 -3.63 2.85 -7.92
CA HIS A 43 -3.96 4.28 -7.85
C HIS A 43 -5.41 4.58 -8.19
N ASP A 44 -6.08 3.70 -8.91
CA ASP A 44 -7.47 3.88 -9.31
C ASP A 44 -8.25 2.56 -9.32
N GLU A 45 -9.55 2.66 -9.59
CA GLU A 45 -10.44 1.50 -9.64
C GLU A 45 -10.12 0.52 -10.78
N GLY A 46 -9.59 1.01 -11.90
CA GLY A 46 -9.17 0.18 -13.03
C GLY A 46 -7.98 -0.69 -12.65
N GLU A 47 -6.95 -0.07 -12.08
CA GLU A 47 -5.78 -0.77 -11.51
C GLU A 47 -6.21 -1.75 -10.42
N LEU A 48 -7.12 -1.36 -9.54
CA LEU A 48 -7.64 -2.26 -8.51
C LEU A 48 -8.33 -3.50 -9.10
N ARG A 49 -9.19 -3.34 -10.12
CA ARG A 49 -9.83 -4.47 -10.81
C ARG A 49 -8.78 -5.41 -11.41
N ARG A 50 -7.73 -4.86 -12.03
CA ARG A 50 -6.61 -5.64 -12.60
C ARG A 50 -5.82 -6.40 -11.52
N ALA A 51 -5.50 -5.75 -10.41
CA ALA A 51 -4.82 -6.38 -9.27
C ALA A 51 -5.63 -7.56 -8.71
N LEU A 52 -6.95 -7.37 -8.52
CA LEU A 52 -7.86 -8.41 -8.05
C LEU A 52 -7.97 -9.56 -9.06
N ALA A 53 -8.06 -9.26 -10.36
CA ALA A 53 -8.08 -10.28 -11.41
C ALA A 53 -6.76 -11.08 -11.49
N CYS A 54 -5.65 -10.48 -11.06
CA CYS A 54 -4.34 -11.12 -10.95
C CYS A 54 -4.11 -11.83 -9.61
N ASP A 55 -5.12 -11.88 -8.74
CA ASP A 55 -5.08 -12.52 -7.43
C ASP A 55 -4.00 -11.95 -6.48
N ALA A 56 -3.82 -10.62 -6.52
CA ALA A 56 -2.95 -9.90 -5.59
C ALA A 56 -3.42 -10.06 -4.13
N GLN A 57 -2.57 -10.60 -3.26
CA GLN A 57 -2.94 -10.91 -1.86
C GLN A 57 -2.75 -9.71 -0.91
N ILE A 58 -1.74 -8.88 -1.17
CA ILE A 58 -1.46 -7.64 -0.43
C ILE A 58 -1.65 -6.49 -1.42
N ILE A 59 -2.61 -5.62 -1.13
CA ILE A 59 -3.00 -4.50 -1.99
C ILE A 59 -2.69 -3.20 -1.28
N GLY A 60 -1.83 -2.41 -1.92
CA GLY A 60 -1.48 -1.06 -1.52
C GLY A 60 -2.33 -0.05 -2.27
N VAL A 61 -3.10 0.75 -1.54
CA VAL A 61 -3.92 1.81 -2.13
C VAL A 61 -3.18 3.12 -1.96
N ASN A 62 -2.62 3.62 -3.05
CA ASN A 62 -1.86 4.86 -3.05
C ASN A 62 -2.77 6.05 -3.31
N SER A 63 -2.92 6.89 -2.29
CA SER A 63 -3.80 8.06 -2.30
C SER A 63 -3.28 9.20 -3.19
N ARG A 64 -2.05 9.10 -3.71
CA ARG A 64 -1.41 10.11 -4.57
C ARG A 64 -1.63 9.76 -6.03
N ASP A 65 -2.31 10.64 -6.75
CA ASP A 65 -2.38 10.56 -8.20
C ASP A 65 -0.99 10.89 -8.80
N LEU A 66 -0.47 10.04 -9.70
CA LEU A 66 0.87 10.20 -10.27
C LEU A 66 0.93 11.21 -11.43
N ASP A 67 -0.20 11.63 -11.98
CA ASP A 67 -0.30 12.65 -13.03
C ASP A 67 -0.47 14.05 -12.42
N SER A 68 -1.33 14.18 -11.41
CA SER A 68 -1.65 15.48 -10.78
C SER A 68 -0.87 15.76 -9.50
N PHE A 69 -0.27 14.74 -8.89
CA PHE A 69 0.31 14.77 -7.54
C PHE A 69 -0.68 15.13 -6.42
N GLU A 70 -1.98 15.15 -6.71
CA GLU A 70 -3.00 15.35 -5.69
C GLU A 70 -3.09 14.13 -4.78
N VAL A 71 -3.20 14.40 -3.48
CA VAL A 71 -3.32 13.35 -2.46
C VAL A 71 -4.72 13.41 -1.87
N SER A 72 -5.47 12.31 -1.98
CA SER A 72 -6.85 12.23 -1.50
C SER A 72 -7.07 10.97 -0.66
N LEU A 73 -7.14 11.15 0.66
CA LEU A 73 -7.48 10.03 1.55
C LEU A 73 -8.87 9.47 1.26
N ASP A 74 -9.83 10.33 0.90
CA ASP A 74 -11.19 9.93 0.55
C ASP A 74 -11.22 8.97 -0.65
N HIS A 75 -10.29 9.13 -1.59
CA HIS A 75 -10.11 8.20 -2.71
C HIS A 75 -9.70 6.82 -2.23
N ALA A 76 -8.70 6.75 -1.35
CA ALA A 76 -8.29 5.48 -0.75
C ALA A 76 -9.42 4.81 0.03
N LEU A 77 -10.22 5.58 0.79
CA LEU A 77 -11.37 5.04 1.53
C LEU A 77 -12.43 4.45 0.58
N ARG A 78 -12.71 5.08 -0.57
CA ARG A 78 -13.62 4.53 -1.58
C ARG A 78 -13.09 3.23 -2.18
N MET A 79 -11.82 3.20 -2.56
CA MET A 79 -11.18 2.00 -3.10
C MET A 79 -11.19 0.85 -2.09
N ARG A 80 -10.96 1.14 -0.80
CA ARG A 80 -11.00 0.12 0.26
C ARG A 80 -12.33 -0.63 0.31
N ALA A 81 -13.44 0.07 0.11
CA ALA A 81 -14.77 -0.54 0.09
C ALA A 81 -14.98 -1.53 -1.07
N MET A 82 -14.17 -1.45 -2.12
CA MET A 82 -14.20 -2.35 -3.27
C MET A 82 -13.33 -3.59 -3.09
N ILE A 83 -12.43 -3.60 -2.10
CA ILE A 83 -11.53 -4.74 -1.85
C ILE A 83 -12.28 -5.80 -1.03
N PRO A 84 -12.40 -7.05 -1.54
CA PRO A 84 -13.07 -8.12 -0.82
C PRO A 84 -12.27 -8.54 0.43
N ALA A 85 -12.98 -9.15 1.38
CA ALA A 85 -12.33 -9.77 2.54
C ALA A 85 -11.32 -10.85 2.13
N GLY A 86 -10.33 -11.09 2.99
CA GLY A 86 -9.25 -12.07 2.74
C GLY A 86 -8.04 -11.51 2.00
N ARG A 87 -8.04 -10.22 1.64
CA ARG A 87 -6.86 -9.48 1.17
C ARG A 87 -6.29 -8.66 2.32
N ILE A 88 -4.97 -8.53 2.37
CA ILE A 88 -4.31 -7.56 3.24
C ILE A 88 -4.30 -6.22 2.52
N THR A 89 -4.72 -5.17 3.20
CA THR A 89 -4.87 -3.83 2.63
C THR A 89 -3.94 -2.84 3.33
N VAL A 90 -3.20 -2.07 2.54
CA VAL A 90 -2.28 -1.04 3.02
C VAL A 90 -2.73 0.32 2.48
N ALA A 91 -2.95 1.29 3.36
CA ALA A 91 -3.19 2.67 2.95
C ALA A 91 -1.84 3.39 2.78
N GLU A 92 -1.63 4.04 1.64
CA GLU A 92 -0.38 4.71 1.30
C GLU A 92 -0.62 6.17 0.92
N SER A 93 0.36 7.02 1.24
CA SER A 93 0.32 8.48 1.04
C SER A 93 -0.77 9.22 1.84
N GLY A 94 -0.57 10.50 2.11
CA GLY A 94 -1.62 11.37 2.71
C GLY A 94 -1.92 11.16 4.19
N ILE A 95 -1.08 10.40 4.90
CA ILE A 95 -1.21 10.14 6.34
C ILE A 95 -0.19 11.01 7.08
N HIS A 96 -0.66 12.08 7.71
CA HIS A 96 0.21 13.05 8.40
C HIS A 96 -0.11 13.20 9.88
N THR A 97 -1.29 12.77 10.31
CA THR A 97 -1.79 12.96 11.68
C THR A 97 -2.36 11.66 12.25
N ALA A 98 -2.52 11.63 13.57
CA ALA A 98 -3.24 10.54 14.24
C ALA A 98 -4.70 10.40 13.79
N ASP A 99 -5.31 11.49 13.29
CA ASP A 99 -6.67 11.45 12.76
C ASP A 99 -6.72 10.72 11.42
N ASP A 100 -5.77 10.97 10.52
CA ASP A 100 -5.65 10.24 9.26
C ASP A 100 -5.52 8.73 9.50
N VAL A 101 -4.69 8.35 10.48
CA VAL A 101 -4.53 6.94 10.90
C VAL A 101 -5.84 6.34 11.40
N ARG A 102 -6.61 7.08 12.21
CA ARG A 102 -7.93 6.62 12.65
C ARG A 102 -8.89 6.46 11.48
N ARG A 103 -8.92 7.41 10.54
CA ARG A 103 -9.81 7.37 9.37
C ARG A 103 -9.55 6.14 8.50
N VAL A 104 -8.29 5.81 8.20
CA VAL A 104 -7.97 4.61 7.40
C VAL A 104 -8.24 3.31 8.16
N ARG A 105 -7.95 3.27 9.46
CA ARG A 105 -8.29 2.13 10.31
C ARG A 105 -9.79 1.88 10.35
N ASP A 106 -10.57 2.94 10.57
CA ASP A 106 -12.04 2.85 10.69
C ASP A 106 -12.69 2.48 9.34
N ALA A 107 -12.02 2.76 8.22
CA ALA A 107 -12.39 2.25 6.90
C ALA A 107 -12.00 0.78 6.66
N GLY A 108 -11.27 0.17 7.60
CA GLY A 108 -10.91 -1.25 7.59
C GLY A 108 -9.59 -1.57 6.90
N PHE A 109 -8.68 -0.62 6.71
CA PHE A 109 -7.31 -0.94 6.29
C PHE A 109 -6.56 -1.73 7.36
N ASP A 110 -5.74 -2.70 6.94
CA ASP A 110 -4.96 -3.55 7.85
C ASP A 110 -3.63 -2.91 8.26
N ALA A 111 -3.05 -2.09 7.38
CA ALA A 111 -1.77 -1.41 7.61
C ALA A 111 -1.72 -0.03 6.94
N ILE A 112 -0.70 0.75 7.32
CA ILE A 112 -0.37 2.04 6.72
C ILE A 112 1.11 2.06 6.30
N LEU A 113 1.41 2.74 5.20
CA LEU A 113 2.78 3.03 4.78
C LEU A 113 3.00 4.55 4.79
N VAL A 114 3.86 5.02 5.70
CA VAL A 114 4.13 6.44 5.92
C VAL A 114 5.61 6.72 5.70
N GLY A 115 5.93 7.50 4.67
CA GLY A 115 7.30 7.94 4.37
C GLY A 115 7.51 9.42 4.70
N GLU A 116 6.95 10.30 3.87
CA GLU A 116 7.18 11.75 3.88
C GLU A 116 7.03 12.39 5.27
N ALA A 117 5.94 12.09 5.99
CA ALA A 117 5.68 12.67 7.31
C ALA A 117 6.73 12.26 8.36
N LEU A 118 7.32 11.07 8.24
CA LEU A 118 8.39 10.60 9.13
C LEU A 118 9.75 11.15 8.70
N MET A 119 10.03 11.19 7.39
CA MET A 119 11.33 11.63 6.85
C MET A 119 11.57 13.15 7.01
N THR A 120 10.49 13.94 7.09
CA THR A 120 10.57 15.41 7.23
C THR A 120 10.41 15.89 8.68
N ALA A 121 10.16 14.98 9.63
CA ALA A 121 10.03 15.33 11.03
C ALA A 121 11.40 15.51 11.70
N ASP A 122 11.53 16.52 12.57
CA ASP A 122 12.73 16.75 13.37
C ASP A 122 13.05 15.55 14.30
N ASP A 123 12.01 14.90 14.84
CA ASP A 123 12.11 13.64 15.59
C ASP A 123 11.11 12.62 15.00
N PRO A 124 11.57 11.72 14.10
CA PRO A 124 10.72 10.68 13.51
C PRO A 124 10.10 9.74 14.54
N GLY A 125 10.79 9.50 15.67
CA GLY A 125 10.30 8.65 16.75
C GLY A 125 9.14 9.30 17.50
N ALA A 126 9.22 10.60 17.76
CA ALA A 126 8.09 11.37 18.31
C ALA A 126 6.93 11.41 17.32
N LYS A 127 7.20 11.60 16.03
CA LYS A 127 6.16 11.60 15.00
C LYS A 127 5.45 10.25 14.88
N LEU A 128 6.18 9.14 14.93
CA LEU A 128 5.58 7.81 14.95
C LEU A 128 4.67 7.61 16.17
N ARG A 129 5.10 8.03 17.37
CA ARG A 129 4.26 7.97 18.59
C ARG A 129 3.01 8.84 18.48
N GLU A 130 3.09 9.99 17.81
CA GLU A 130 1.93 10.82 17.50
C GLU A 130 0.95 10.08 16.59
N LEU A 131 1.42 9.55 15.45
CA LEU A 131 0.60 8.83 14.48
C LEU A 131 -0.12 7.62 15.09
N LEU A 132 0.56 6.88 15.97
CA LEU A 132 0.01 5.69 16.64
C LEU A 132 -0.85 6.01 17.87
N ARG A 133 -1.07 7.29 18.20
CA ARG A 133 -1.84 7.67 19.40
C ARG A 133 -3.28 7.16 19.31
N GLY A 134 -3.66 6.29 20.26
CA GLY A 134 -5.01 5.70 20.30
C GLY A 134 -5.20 4.51 19.34
N VAL A 135 -4.11 3.98 18.80
CA VAL A 135 -4.08 2.70 18.08
C VAL A 135 -3.46 1.66 19.01
N HIS A 136 -4.15 0.54 19.23
CA HIS A 136 -3.58 -0.62 19.90
C HIS A 136 -2.87 -1.47 18.85
N VAL A 137 -1.57 -1.70 19.06
CA VAL A 137 -0.71 -2.59 18.25
C VAL A 137 -0.80 -4.00 18.80
#